data_AF-A0A1I8CIA3-F1
#
_entry.id   AF-A0A1I8CIA3-F1
#
_cell.length_a   1.000
_cell.length_b   1.000
_cell.length_c   1.000
_cell.angle_alpha   90.00
_cell.angle_beta   90.00
_cell.angle_gamma   90.00
#
_symmetry.space_group_name_H-M   'P 1'
#
loop_
_entity.id
_entity.type
_entity.pdbx_description
1 polymer ?
#
loop_
_entity_poly.entity_id
_entity_poly.type
_entity_poly.pdbx_seq_one_letter_code
_entity_poly.pdbx_strand_id
1 'polypeptide(L)'
;MGNNDSKEEAVKRKHHHGNSSSSPQQSFSDGKFEAFYDTLVQKHGQLDEQAFDKIFGSKIGPAIRKYYIGEQCGLITKDEFIKKTGVFFEINHQIFGQIFGDVQSYLDACFDGSNITRTGKDDSICSEIEDNIKAEGSGSSAIIQYMESEFPRICIPLQANIINALSSRPKVTFDFTSSILTEVQMFLLKSALNPIVYLNVKDQDAEKETGKSYWSLLYSSATQGISVNRFENNTFDYKKPSVTILQLNNGQVCVIALDTEWRHSNKKFGGFHSAFIQFKPCYKRINKNESIYCNFKLKSSPMGLIYGNNELNVKGDFSNVDNIEVWGCGDETDLAAQQKQKQWYKNQADKNKKVPLPGNWDENPDKIILGMGGIQLSNERRDQGPDDTIARKF
;
A
#
# COMPACT_ATOMS: atom_id res chain seq x y z
N MET A 1 -56.62 -38.18 67.45
CA MET A 1 -57.85 -37.73 66.76
C MET A 1 -57.52 -36.43 66.06
N GLY A 2 -57.66 -36.39 64.72
CA GLY A 2 -57.81 -35.23 63.80
C GLY A 2 -56.85 -34.03 63.96
N ASN A 3 -56.43 -33.30 62.93
CA ASN A 3 -56.75 -33.31 61.51
C ASN A 3 -55.65 -32.47 60.80
N ASN A 4 -55.59 -32.63 59.49
CA ASN A 4 -54.63 -32.08 58.53
C ASN A 4 -54.46 -30.55 58.52
N ASP A 5 -53.24 -30.10 58.16
CA ASP A 5 -52.92 -29.23 57.01
C ASP A 5 -51.44 -28.82 57.10
N SER A 6 -50.63 -28.56 56.08
CA SER A 6 -50.56 -28.79 54.62
C SER A 6 -49.28 -28.03 54.17
N LYS A 7 -48.61 -28.50 53.09
CA LYS A 7 -47.43 -27.91 52.36
C LYS A 7 -46.05 -28.27 52.98
N GLU A 8 -45.02 -28.72 52.28
CA GLU A 8 -44.53 -28.52 50.91
C GLU A 8 -43.80 -29.80 50.44
N GLU A 9 -43.91 -30.20 49.17
CA GLU A 9 -42.80 -30.89 48.50
C GLU A 9 -42.89 -30.69 46.98
N ALA A 10 -41.88 -29.99 46.44
CA ALA A 10 -41.77 -29.63 45.04
C ALA A 10 -41.24 -30.82 44.21
N VAL A 11 -42.11 -31.41 43.41
CA VAL A 11 -41.75 -32.41 42.38
C VAL A 11 -41.19 -31.68 41.16
N LYS A 12 -39.85 -31.70 41.00
CA LYS A 12 -39.17 -31.29 39.76
C LYS A 12 -39.42 -32.34 38.67
N ARG A 13 -40.30 -32.03 37.72
CA ARG A 13 -40.43 -32.76 36.45
C ARG A 13 -39.31 -32.35 35.50
N LYS A 14 -38.59 -33.36 34.99
CA LYS A 14 -37.64 -33.25 33.88
C LYS A 14 -38.39 -32.86 32.60
N HIS A 15 -38.07 -31.72 32.01
CA HIS A 15 -38.37 -31.44 30.61
C HIS A 15 -37.16 -31.78 29.75
N HIS A 16 -37.33 -32.80 28.92
CA HIS A 16 -36.51 -33.06 27.75
C HIS A 16 -36.87 -32.00 26.69
N HIS A 17 -35.91 -31.16 26.32
CA HIS A 17 -35.97 -30.37 25.08
C HIS A 17 -34.71 -30.66 24.28
N GLY A 18 -34.84 -31.64 23.40
CA GLY A 18 -34.06 -31.68 22.17
C GLY A 18 -34.73 -30.76 21.15
N ASN A 19 -33.98 -29.79 20.65
CA ASN A 19 -33.91 -29.39 19.24
C ASN A 19 -33.10 -28.09 19.15
N SER A 20 -31.84 -28.24 18.74
CA SER A 20 -31.02 -27.16 18.20
C SER A 20 -31.66 -26.69 16.90
N SER A 21 -32.46 -25.63 16.97
CA SER A 21 -32.85 -24.88 15.78
C SER A 21 -31.62 -24.06 15.34
N SER A 22 -30.89 -24.57 14.36
CA SER A 22 -29.88 -23.79 13.64
C SER A 22 -30.55 -22.57 13.04
N SER A 23 -29.96 -21.39 13.26
CA SER A 23 -30.48 -20.14 12.71
C SER A 23 -30.56 -20.22 11.16
N PRO A 24 -31.50 -19.53 10.50
CA PRO A 24 -31.65 -19.57 9.04
C PRO A 24 -30.36 -19.21 8.28
N GLN A 25 -29.52 -18.33 8.85
CA GLN A 25 -28.22 -17.96 8.30
C GLN A 25 -27.19 -19.09 8.35
N GLN A 26 -27.17 -19.90 9.41
CA GLN A 26 -26.32 -21.10 9.49
C GLN A 26 -26.78 -22.17 8.48
N SER A 27 -28.09 -22.41 8.37
CA SER A 27 -28.59 -23.39 7.39
C SER A 27 -28.28 -23.02 5.93
N PHE A 28 -28.16 -21.72 5.63
CA PHE A 28 -27.83 -21.25 4.29
C PHE A 28 -26.33 -21.38 3.99
N SER A 29 -25.45 -21.09 4.96
CA SER A 29 -24.00 -21.28 4.81
C SER A 29 -23.64 -22.76 4.69
N ASP A 30 -24.32 -23.63 5.43
CA ASP A 30 -24.04 -25.06 5.43
C ASP A 30 -24.33 -25.69 4.07
N GLY A 31 -25.44 -25.29 3.42
CA GLY A 31 -25.76 -25.70 2.05
C GLY A 31 -24.75 -25.21 0.99
N LYS A 32 -24.17 -24.03 1.18
CA LYS A 32 -23.09 -23.50 0.31
C LYS A 32 -21.82 -24.34 0.44
N PHE A 33 -21.41 -24.67 1.66
CA PHE A 33 -20.19 -25.46 1.90
C PHE A 33 -20.36 -26.94 1.52
N GLU A 34 -21.56 -27.49 1.68
CA GLU A 34 -21.94 -28.80 1.17
C GLU A 34 -21.71 -28.88 -0.35
N ALA A 35 -22.19 -27.88 -1.11
CA ALA A 35 -21.98 -27.83 -2.56
C ALA A 35 -20.49 -27.74 -2.94
N PHE A 36 -19.67 -27.01 -2.18
CA PHE A 36 -18.22 -26.97 -2.39
C PHE A 36 -17.57 -28.34 -2.15
N TYR A 37 -17.93 -29.03 -1.06
CA TYR A 37 -17.44 -30.37 -0.78
C TYR A 37 -17.75 -31.34 -1.92
N ASP A 38 -19.02 -31.38 -2.33
CA ASP A 38 -19.47 -32.30 -3.38
C ASP A 38 -18.76 -32.02 -4.72
N THR A 39 -18.53 -30.74 -5.06
CA THR A 39 -17.78 -30.34 -6.24
C THR A 39 -16.31 -30.79 -6.19
N LEU A 40 -15.65 -30.61 -5.04
CA LEU A 40 -14.24 -31.00 -4.87
C LEU A 40 -14.08 -32.53 -4.89
N VAL A 41 -14.99 -33.27 -4.25
CA VAL A 41 -15.02 -34.74 -4.29
C VAL A 41 -15.29 -35.25 -5.70
N GLN A 42 -16.21 -34.62 -6.45
CA GLN A 42 -16.45 -34.97 -7.85
C GLN A 42 -15.19 -34.78 -8.71
N LYS A 43 -14.40 -33.73 -8.44
CA LYS A 43 -13.19 -33.41 -9.22
C LYS A 43 -11.97 -34.25 -8.84
N HIS A 44 -11.82 -34.58 -7.56
CA HIS A 44 -10.61 -35.23 -7.02
C HIS A 44 -10.84 -36.66 -6.54
N GLY A 45 -12.08 -37.16 -6.61
CA GLY A 45 -12.50 -38.48 -6.14
C GLY A 45 -12.74 -38.54 -4.64
N GLN A 46 -11.78 -38.06 -3.86
CA GLN A 46 -11.87 -37.97 -2.39
C GLN A 46 -10.99 -36.82 -1.87
N LEU A 47 -11.25 -36.35 -0.66
CA LEU A 47 -10.44 -35.31 0.00
C LEU A 47 -9.37 -35.95 0.90
N ASP A 48 -8.33 -36.46 0.26
CA ASP A 48 -7.12 -36.96 0.90
C ASP A 48 -5.96 -35.94 0.82
N GLU A 49 -4.78 -36.34 1.28
CA GLU A 49 -3.56 -35.51 1.26
C GLU A 49 -3.18 -35.08 -0.16
N GLN A 50 -3.23 -36.00 -1.13
CA GLN A 50 -2.89 -35.70 -2.52
C GLN A 50 -3.88 -34.73 -3.16
N ALA A 51 -5.16 -34.82 -2.80
CA ALA A 51 -6.17 -33.86 -3.24
C ALA A 51 -5.87 -32.47 -2.69
N PHE A 52 -5.54 -32.33 -1.40
CA PHE A 52 -5.22 -31.04 -0.78
C PHE A 52 -3.95 -30.40 -1.36
N ASP A 53 -2.91 -31.19 -1.62
CA ASP A 53 -1.70 -30.70 -2.29
C ASP A 53 -2.00 -30.21 -3.71
N LYS A 54 -2.93 -30.85 -4.42
CA LYS A 54 -3.37 -30.40 -5.76
C LYS A 54 -4.24 -29.15 -5.70
N ILE A 55 -5.05 -28.98 -4.66
CA ILE A 55 -5.99 -27.85 -4.51
C ILE A 55 -5.25 -26.59 -4.04
N PHE A 56 -4.42 -26.71 -3.01
CA PHE A 56 -3.79 -25.57 -2.32
C PHE A 56 -2.27 -25.46 -2.57
N GLY A 57 -1.65 -26.47 -3.19
CA GLY A 57 -0.21 -26.57 -3.35
C GLY A 57 0.46 -27.24 -2.15
N SER A 58 1.67 -27.77 -2.37
CA SER A 58 2.42 -28.58 -1.40
C SER A 58 2.87 -27.83 -0.14
N LYS A 59 2.85 -26.49 -0.15
CA LYS A 59 3.29 -25.68 0.99
C LYS A 59 2.13 -25.31 1.93
N ILE A 60 0.98 -24.95 1.35
CA ILE A 60 -0.21 -24.53 2.10
C ILE A 60 -1.12 -25.73 2.44
N GLY A 61 -1.23 -26.69 1.51
CA GLY A 61 -2.09 -27.87 1.61
C GLY A 61 -1.94 -28.66 2.92
N PRO A 62 -0.72 -29.00 3.35
CA PRO A 62 -0.50 -29.75 4.59
C PRO A 62 -1.02 -29.02 5.84
N ALA A 63 -0.82 -27.71 5.93
CA ALA A 63 -1.26 -26.91 7.08
C ALA A 63 -2.79 -26.80 7.14
N ILE A 64 -3.44 -26.55 5.99
CA ILE A 64 -4.91 -26.50 5.92
C ILE A 64 -5.51 -27.89 6.22
N ARG A 65 -4.90 -28.98 5.72
CA ARG A 65 -5.36 -30.33 6.05
C ARG A 65 -5.26 -30.61 7.55
N LYS A 66 -4.13 -30.25 8.18
CA LYS A 66 -3.95 -30.35 9.64
C LYS A 66 -5.03 -29.57 10.39
N TYR A 67 -5.48 -28.43 9.86
CA TYR A 67 -6.61 -27.71 10.44
C TYR A 67 -7.92 -28.50 10.40
N TYR A 68 -8.24 -29.18 9.29
CA TYR A 68 -9.46 -29.98 9.19
C TYR A 68 -9.47 -31.22 10.09
N ILE A 69 -8.41 -32.04 10.11
CA ILE A 69 -8.42 -33.36 10.79
C ILE A 69 -7.45 -33.47 11.96
N GLY A 70 -6.73 -32.40 12.31
CA GLY A 70 -5.69 -32.42 13.33
C GLY A 70 -4.49 -33.25 12.91
N GLU A 71 -3.94 -34.02 13.85
CA GLU A 71 -2.84 -34.98 13.58
C GLU A 71 -3.35 -36.33 13.05
N GLN A 72 -4.66 -36.48 12.84
CA GLN A 72 -5.21 -37.72 12.33
C GLN A 72 -4.84 -37.90 10.86
N CYS A 73 -4.36 -39.08 10.50
CA CYS A 73 -4.20 -39.47 9.10
C CYS A 73 -5.53 -40.00 8.59
N GLY A 74 -6.15 -39.33 7.62
CA GLY A 74 -7.39 -39.82 7.03
C GLY A 74 -8.00 -38.89 5.98
N LEU A 75 -9.22 -39.26 5.59
CA LEU A 75 -10.08 -38.51 4.70
C LEU A 75 -10.81 -37.40 5.46
N ILE A 76 -10.96 -36.24 4.84
CA ILE A 76 -11.80 -35.17 5.38
C ILE A 76 -13.26 -35.53 5.11
N THR A 77 -14.00 -35.78 6.18
CA THR A 77 -15.44 -36.07 6.10
C THR A 77 -16.22 -34.81 5.73
N LYS A 78 -17.40 -34.99 5.15
CA LYS A 78 -18.30 -33.90 4.77
C LYS A 78 -18.65 -33.01 5.97
N ASP A 79 -18.97 -33.63 7.10
CA ASP A 79 -19.33 -32.91 8.33
C ASP A 79 -18.19 -32.05 8.87
N GLU A 80 -16.98 -32.60 8.90
CA GLU A 80 -15.80 -31.85 9.37
C GLU A 80 -15.44 -30.71 8.42
N PHE A 81 -15.61 -30.93 7.11
CA PHE A 81 -15.44 -29.89 6.10
C PHE A 81 -16.43 -28.75 6.32
N ILE A 82 -17.74 -29.02 6.41
CA ILE A 82 -18.77 -27.99 6.55
C ILE A 82 -18.53 -27.18 7.83
N LYS A 83 -18.25 -27.87 8.94
CA LYS A 83 -18.03 -27.25 10.26
C LYS A 83 -16.88 -26.25 10.28
N LYS A 84 -15.78 -26.54 9.56
CA LYS A 84 -14.54 -25.74 9.62
C LYS A 84 -14.38 -24.77 8.46
N THR A 85 -15.05 -25.01 7.33
CA THR A 85 -14.87 -24.19 6.12
C THR A 85 -15.37 -22.76 6.32
N GLY A 86 -16.41 -22.55 7.13
CA GLY A 86 -16.99 -21.22 7.37
C GLY A 86 -15.98 -20.19 7.85
N VAL A 87 -14.99 -20.60 8.65
CA VAL A 87 -13.99 -19.70 9.23
C VAL A 87 -13.13 -19.03 8.16
N PHE A 88 -12.90 -19.68 7.01
CA PHE A 88 -12.15 -19.07 5.90
C PHE A 88 -12.91 -17.94 5.19
N PHE A 89 -14.23 -17.84 5.40
CA PHE A 89 -15.07 -16.79 4.82
C PHE A 89 -15.33 -15.64 5.82
N GLU A 90 -14.80 -15.74 7.04
CA GLU A 90 -14.88 -14.67 8.04
C GLU A 90 -13.79 -13.62 7.82
N ILE A 91 -14.04 -12.39 8.26
CA ILE A 91 -13.08 -11.27 8.17
C ILE A 91 -11.90 -11.47 9.16
N ASN A 92 -12.05 -12.37 10.14
CA ASN A 92 -11.06 -12.58 11.18
C ASN A 92 -9.87 -13.42 10.69
N HIS A 93 -8.68 -12.82 10.62
CA HIS A 93 -7.45 -13.48 10.17
C HIS A 93 -6.73 -14.30 11.25
N GLN A 94 -7.24 -14.34 12.48
CA GLN A 94 -6.65 -15.06 13.61
C GLN A 94 -6.45 -16.55 13.32
N ILE A 95 -7.32 -17.12 12.48
CA ILE A 95 -7.25 -18.54 12.14
C ILE A 95 -5.93 -18.91 11.47
N PHE A 96 -5.36 -18.03 10.64
CA PHE A 96 -4.10 -18.30 9.96
C PHE A 96 -2.92 -18.36 10.93
N GLY A 97 -2.94 -17.56 11.99
CA GLY A 97 -1.94 -17.65 13.06
C GLY A 97 -1.98 -19.00 13.79
N GLN A 98 -3.17 -19.63 13.88
CA GLN A 98 -3.33 -20.96 14.46
C GLN A 98 -2.96 -22.08 13.49
N ILE A 99 -3.23 -21.90 12.19
CA ILE A 99 -2.94 -22.88 11.15
C ILE A 99 -1.43 -23.06 10.96
N PHE A 100 -0.69 -21.95 10.86
CA PHE A 100 0.74 -22.00 10.53
C PHE A 100 1.65 -22.05 11.76
N GLY A 101 1.20 -21.56 12.92
CA GLY A 101 1.85 -21.77 14.22
C GLY A 101 3.17 -21.03 14.46
N ASP A 102 4.01 -20.87 13.44
CA ASP A 102 5.28 -20.14 13.47
C ASP A 102 5.31 -19.00 12.44
N VAL A 103 6.19 -18.02 12.68
CA VAL A 103 6.27 -16.78 11.89
C VAL A 103 6.69 -17.04 10.45
N GLN A 104 7.66 -17.93 10.23
CA GLN A 104 8.20 -18.18 8.88
C GLN A 104 7.17 -18.92 8.03
N SER A 105 6.57 -19.98 8.56
CA SER A 105 5.49 -20.71 7.87
C SER A 105 4.29 -19.79 7.57
N TYR A 106 3.96 -18.87 8.48
CA TYR A 106 2.90 -17.90 8.27
C TYR A 106 3.24 -16.92 7.14
N LEU A 107 4.44 -16.33 7.15
CA LEU A 107 4.88 -15.41 6.10
C LEU A 107 5.00 -16.10 4.74
N ASP A 108 5.59 -17.29 4.70
CA ASP A 108 5.74 -18.08 3.49
C ASP A 108 4.36 -18.45 2.90
N ALA A 109 3.39 -18.83 3.74
CA ALA A 109 2.02 -19.06 3.30
C ALA A 109 1.37 -17.80 2.71
N CYS A 110 1.59 -16.63 3.32
CA CYS A 110 1.12 -15.35 2.77
C CYS A 110 1.76 -15.02 1.42
N PHE A 111 3.07 -15.30 1.25
CA PHE A 111 3.78 -15.07 -0.01
C PHE A 111 3.33 -16.04 -1.11
N ASP A 112 3.22 -17.34 -0.81
CA ASP A 112 2.72 -18.34 -1.76
C ASP A 112 1.25 -18.08 -2.13
N GLY A 113 0.47 -17.68 -1.12
CA GLY A 113 -0.89 -17.18 -1.25
C GLY A 113 -0.98 -15.91 -2.09
N SER A 114 0.10 -15.19 -2.30
CA SER A 114 0.17 -14.02 -3.19
C SER A 114 0.85 -14.33 -4.52
N ASN A 115 1.29 -15.57 -4.73
CA ASN A 115 2.11 -16.00 -5.87
C ASN A 115 3.47 -15.29 -5.97
N ILE A 116 4.04 -14.91 -4.83
CA ILE A 116 5.32 -14.21 -4.72
C ILE A 116 6.42 -15.21 -4.41
N THR A 117 7.57 -15.05 -5.07
CA THR A 117 8.76 -15.85 -4.74
C THR A 117 9.74 -15.02 -3.91
N ARG A 118 10.02 -15.47 -2.69
CA ARG A 118 11.02 -14.86 -1.81
C ARG A 118 12.42 -14.95 -2.44
N THR A 119 13.17 -13.87 -2.39
CA THR A 119 14.57 -13.82 -2.84
C THR A 119 15.52 -13.67 -1.65
N GLY A 120 16.81 -13.97 -1.82
CA GLY A 120 17.79 -13.78 -0.74
C GLY A 120 17.96 -12.32 -0.29
N LYS A 121 17.41 -11.34 -1.03
CA LYS A 121 17.37 -9.92 -0.62
C LYS A 121 16.30 -9.65 0.45
N ASP A 122 15.38 -10.58 0.65
CA ASP A 122 14.23 -10.48 1.54
C ASP A 122 14.47 -11.18 2.88
N ASP A 123 15.56 -11.96 3.00
CA ASP A 123 15.84 -12.70 4.24
C ASP A 123 16.05 -11.78 5.43
N SER A 124 16.75 -10.66 5.23
CA SER A 124 17.00 -9.69 6.31
C SER A 124 15.71 -9.11 6.88
N ILE A 125 14.75 -8.75 6.01
CA ILE A 125 13.48 -8.16 6.46
C ILE A 125 12.59 -9.20 7.14
N CYS A 126 12.54 -10.43 6.62
CA CYS A 126 11.77 -11.51 7.25
C CYS A 126 12.33 -11.86 8.63
N SER A 127 13.65 -11.90 8.79
CA SER A 127 14.30 -12.11 10.09
C SER A 127 14.02 -10.96 11.06
N GLU A 128 14.07 -9.71 10.60
CA GLU A 128 13.76 -8.55 11.45
C GLU A 128 12.28 -8.53 11.90
N ILE A 129 11.35 -8.90 11.02
CA ILE A 129 9.93 -9.05 11.39
C ILE A 129 9.77 -10.14 12.46
N GLU A 130 10.46 -11.27 12.30
CA GLU A 130 10.44 -12.35 13.28
C GLU A 130 11.00 -11.90 14.64
N ASP A 131 12.11 -11.16 14.65
CA ASP A 131 12.70 -10.61 15.88
C ASP A 131 11.78 -9.59 16.56
N ASN A 132 11.10 -8.74 15.79
CA ASN A 132 10.11 -7.80 16.32
C ASN A 132 8.92 -8.53 16.96
N ILE A 133 8.42 -9.60 16.35
CA ILE A 133 7.33 -10.42 16.92
C ILE A 133 7.77 -11.09 18.21
N LYS A 134 8.99 -11.66 18.24
CA LYS A 134 9.56 -12.28 19.45
C LYS A 134 9.75 -11.26 20.58
N ALA A 135 10.00 -10.00 20.26
CA ALA A 135 10.11 -8.93 21.24
C ALA A 135 8.75 -8.56 21.87
N GLU A 136 7.65 -8.71 21.14
CA GLU A 136 6.29 -8.47 21.66
C GLU A 136 5.74 -9.64 22.49
N GLY A 137 6.19 -10.87 22.22
CA GLY A 137 5.80 -12.05 23.00
C GLY A 137 6.12 -13.38 22.32
N SER A 138 5.53 -14.45 22.83
CA SER A 138 5.68 -15.80 22.28
C SER A 138 4.33 -16.41 21.89
N GLY A 139 4.35 -17.25 20.85
CA GLY A 139 3.20 -18.00 20.37
C GLY A 139 2.34 -17.27 19.34
N SER A 140 1.27 -17.95 18.89
CA SER A 140 0.39 -17.49 17.80
C SER A 140 -0.32 -16.17 18.10
N SER A 141 -0.60 -15.87 19.38
CA SER A 141 -1.22 -14.59 19.77
C SER A 141 -0.32 -13.39 19.48
N ALA A 142 0.99 -13.51 19.70
CA ALA A 142 1.94 -12.43 19.41
C ALA A 142 2.06 -12.19 17.89
N ILE A 143 2.10 -13.28 17.11
CA ILE A 143 2.10 -13.20 15.64
C ILE A 143 0.86 -12.43 15.16
N ILE A 144 -0.32 -12.84 15.61
CA ILE A 144 -1.59 -12.22 15.23
C ILE A 144 -1.59 -10.73 15.58
N GLN A 145 -1.26 -10.38 16.82
CA GLN A 145 -1.30 -8.99 17.28
C GLN A 145 -0.33 -8.09 16.51
N TYR A 146 0.90 -8.56 16.28
CA TYR A 146 1.88 -7.83 15.48
C TYR A 146 1.40 -7.68 14.03
N MET A 147 0.97 -8.77 13.40
CA MET A 147 0.53 -8.75 11.99
C MET A 147 -0.70 -7.88 11.78
N GLU A 148 -1.69 -7.91 12.68
CA GLU A 148 -2.88 -7.05 12.59
C GLU A 148 -2.53 -5.55 12.73
N SER A 149 -1.55 -5.22 13.56
CA SER A 149 -1.13 -3.83 13.78
C SER A 149 -0.23 -3.29 12.65
N GLU A 150 0.75 -4.08 12.21
CA GLU A 150 1.74 -3.69 11.21
C GLU A 150 1.28 -3.94 9.77
N PHE A 151 0.58 -5.04 9.54
CA PHE A 151 0.19 -5.52 8.21
C PHE A 151 -1.28 -5.99 8.17
N PRO A 152 -2.27 -5.10 8.38
CA PRO A 152 -3.68 -5.46 8.54
C PRO A 152 -4.26 -6.27 7.36
N ARG A 153 -3.63 -6.24 6.18
CA ARG A 153 -4.09 -6.98 4.99
C ARG A 153 -3.19 -8.12 4.54
N ILE A 154 -2.23 -8.55 5.36
CA ILE A 154 -1.27 -9.59 4.98
C ILE A 154 -1.93 -10.93 4.58
N CYS A 155 -3.05 -11.29 5.21
CA CYS A 155 -3.76 -12.54 4.93
C CYS A 155 -4.70 -12.48 3.74
N ILE A 156 -5.05 -11.30 3.21
CA ILE A 156 -6.14 -11.19 2.23
C ILE A 156 -5.85 -11.99 0.96
N PRO A 157 -4.66 -11.94 0.35
CA PRO A 157 -4.36 -12.77 -0.83
C PRO A 157 -4.42 -14.27 -0.56
N LEU A 158 -3.90 -14.70 0.59
CA LEU A 158 -3.95 -16.09 1.02
C LEU A 158 -5.40 -16.56 1.18
N GLN A 159 -6.21 -15.78 1.90
CA GLN A 159 -7.61 -16.07 2.13
C GLN A 159 -8.41 -16.11 0.82
N ALA A 160 -8.25 -15.11 -0.05
CA ALA A 160 -8.91 -15.06 -1.36
C ALA A 160 -8.57 -16.31 -2.20
N ASN A 161 -7.32 -16.76 -2.17
CA ASN A 161 -6.90 -17.95 -2.90
C ASN A 161 -7.42 -19.25 -2.29
N ILE A 162 -7.52 -19.36 -0.96
CA ILE A 162 -8.17 -20.50 -0.30
C ILE A 162 -9.66 -20.53 -0.66
N ILE A 163 -10.36 -19.41 -0.53
CA ILE A 163 -11.78 -19.29 -0.88
C ILE A 163 -11.99 -19.66 -2.36
N ASN A 164 -11.14 -19.17 -3.27
CA ASN A 164 -11.28 -19.45 -4.70
C ASN A 164 -11.00 -20.92 -5.02
N ALA A 165 -10.00 -21.53 -4.37
CA ALA A 165 -9.73 -22.96 -4.50
C ALA A 165 -10.91 -23.82 -4.03
N LEU A 166 -11.52 -23.47 -2.89
CA LEU A 166 -12.71 -24.16 -2.35
C LEU A 166 -13.94 -23.98 -3.24
N SER A 167 -14.14 -22.78 -3.79
CA SER A 167 -15.29 -22.44 -4.65
C SER A 167 -15.06 -22.74 -6.14
N SER A 168 -13.95 -23.38 -6.50
CA SER A 168 -13.56 -23.65 -7.89
C SER A 168 -13.49 -22.41 -8.79
N ARG A 169 -13.18 -21.24 -8.20
CA ARG A 169 -12.93 -19.98 -8.90
C ARG A 169 -11.45 -19.86 -9.29
N PRO A 170 -11.11 -19.08 -10.33
CA PRO A 170 -9.71 -18.88 -10.71
C PRO A 170 -8.92 -18.18 -9.59
N LYS A 171 -7.63 -18.51 -9.49
CA LYS A 171 -6.69 -17.86 -8.56
C LYS A 171 -6.62 -16.36 -8.86
N VAL A 172 -6.61 -15.53 -7.82
CA VAL A 172 -6.44 -14.09 -7.97
C VAL A 172 -4.97 -13.79 -8.24
N THR A 173 -4.69 -13.03 -9.29
CA THR A 173 -3.35 -12.53 -9.59
C THR A 173 -3.20 -11.12 -9.06
N PHE A 174 -2.16 -10.89 -8.27
CA PHE A 174 -1.84 -9.59 -7.70
C PHE A 174 -0.62 -9.01 -8.38
N ASP A 175 -0.59 -7.69 -8.53
CA ASP A 175 0.55 -6.95 -9.08
C ASP A 175 1.37 -6.31 -7.94
N PHE A 176 2.59 -6.79 -7.78
CA PHE A 176 3.60 -6.30 -6.84
C PHE A 176 4.87 -5.81 -7.53
N THR A 177 4.77 -5.40 -8.81
CA THR A 177 5.90 -4.90 -9.56
C THR A 177 6.40 -3.56 -9.02
N SER A 178 7.72 -3.41 -8.93
CA SER A 178 8.42 -2.16 -8.62
C SER A 178 9.81 -2.21 -9.24
N SER A 179 10.34 -1.03 -9.57
CA SER A 179 11.72 -0.89 -10.04
C SER A 179 12.75 -0.87 -8.91
N ILE A 180 12.32 -0.58 -7.68
CA ILE A 180 13.17 -0.41 -6.51
C ILE A 180 12.96 -1.55 -5.49
N LEU A 181 11.70 -1.86 -5.18
CA LEU A 181 11.34 -2.88 -4.20
C LEU A 181 11.27 -4.27 -4.84
N THR A 182 11.57 -5.29 -4.04
CA THR A 182 11.21 -6.68 -4.37
C THR A 182 9.69 -6.87 -4.29
N GLU A 183 9.18 -7.95 -4.91
CA GLU A 183 7.76 -8.30 -4.81
C GLU A 183 7.33 -8.51 -3.34
N VAL A 184 8.20 -9.11 -2.52
CA VAL A 184 7.96 -9.28 -1.07
C VAL A 184 7.83 -7.92 -0.37
N GLN A 185 8.76 -6.99 -0.61
CA GLN A 185 8.71 -5.65 0.00
C GLN A 185 7.49 -4.86 -0.48
N MET A 186 7.13 -4.96 -1.76
CA MET A 186 5.95 -4.29 -2.31
C MET A 186 4.65 -4.89 -1.75
N PHE A 187 4.60 -6.20 -1.53
CA PHE A 187 3.49 -6.86 -0.86
C PHE A 187 3.36 -6.44 0.60
N LEU A 188 4.46 -6.40 1.35
CA LEU A 188 4.48 -5.92 2.73
C LEU A 188 4.05 -4.45 2.82
N LEU A 189 4.52 -3.61 1.88
CA LEU A 189 4.11 -2.22 1.76
C LEU A 189 2.59 -2.10 1.58
N LYS A 190 2.01 -2.78 0.58
CA LYS A 190 0.56 -2.74 0.34
C LYS A 190 -0.22 -3.30 1.53
N SER A 191 0.31 -4.31 2.20
CA SER A 191 -0.32 -4.92 3.38
C SER A 191 -0.30 -4.00 4.61
N ALA A 192 0.71 -3.13 4.72
CA ALA A 192 0.89 -2.19 5.84
C ALA A 192 0.08 -0.88 5.71
N LEU A 193 -0.32 -0.51 4.50
CA LEU A 193 -1.03 0.75 4.25
C LEU A 193 -2.53 0.65 4.52
N ASN A 194 -3.14 1.79 4.83
CA ASN A 194 -4.58 1.85 5.06
C ASN A 194 -5.35 1.46 3.77
N PRO A 195 -6.23 0.44 3.81
CA PRO A 195 -6.91 -0.05 2.62
C PRO A 195 -7.83 0.96 1.94
N ILE A 196 -8.51 1.76 2.74
CA ILE A 196 -9.52 2.69 2.23
C ILE A 196 -8.82 3.83 1.50
N VAL A 197 -7.71 4.31 2.05
CA VAL A 197 -6.98 5.48 1.53
C VAL A 197 -6.07 5.13 0.36
N TYR A 198 -5.33 4.03 0.46
CA TYR A 198 -4.29 3.71 -0.53
C TYR A 198 -4.70 2.61 -1.49
N LEU A 199 -5.66 1.74 -1.15
CA LEU A 199 -6.02 0.60 -2.00
C LEU A 199 -7.41 0.74 -2.62
N ASN A 200 -8.15 1.81 -2.29
CA ASN A 200 -9.55 2.04 -2.67
C ASN A 200 -10.47 0.85 -2.38
N VAL A 201 -10.11 0.06 -1.35
CA VAL A 201 -10.88 -1.10 -0.93
C VAL A 201 -11.86 -0.67 0.17
N LYS A 202 -13.15 -0.70 -0.17
CA LYS A 202 -14.25 -0.32 0.75
C LYS A 202 -14.66 -1.46 1.68
N ASP A 203 -14.50 -2.70 1.23
CA ASP A 203 -14.86 -3.91 1.98
C ASP A 203 -13.60 -4.75 2.25
N GLN A 204 -13.37 -5.19 3.49
CA GLN A 204 -12.29 -6.12 3.82
C GLN A 204 -12.59 -7.58 3.41
N ASP A 205 -13.57 -7.76 2.51
CA ASP A 205 -14.10 -9.06 2.12
C ASP A 205 -13.20 -9.73 1.07
N ALA A 206 -12.44 -10.74 1.52
CA ALA A 206 -11.57 -11.53 0.66
C ALA A 206 -12.34 -12.27 -0.46
N GLU A 207 -13.65 -12.52 -0.30
CA GLU A 207 -14.48 -13.18 -1.33
C GLU A 207 -14.65 -12.31 -2.59
N LYS A 208 -14.58 -10.98 -2.42
CA LYS A 208 -14.72 -9.96 -3.47
C LYS A 208 -13.37 -9.45 -4.01
N GLU A 209 -12.27 -9.97 -3.51
CA GLU A 209 -10.95 -9.51 -3.92
C GLU A 209 -10.69 -9.84 -5.40
N THR A 210 -10.30 -8.83 -6.17
CA THR A 210 -10.11 -8.96 -7.63
C THR A 210 -8.64 -8.96 -8.03
N GLY A 211 -7.74 -8.59 -7.10
CA GLY A 211 -6.32 -8.43 -7.40
C GLY A 211 -5.98 -7.22 -8.25
N LYS A 212 -6.98 -6.42 -8.66
CA LYS A 212 -6.77 -5.20 -9.44
C LYS A 212 -6.03 -4.18 -8.57
N SER A 213 -4.82 -3.81 -9.01
CA SER A 213 -4.08 -2.70 -8.42
C SER A 213 -4.65 -1.37 -8.93
N TYR A 214 -5.11 -0.52 -8.01
CA TYR A 214 -5.50 0.86 -8.33
C TYR A 214 -4.30 1.82 -8.36
N TRP A 215 -3.08 1.31 -8.13
CA TRP A 215 -1.88 2.14 -8.14
C TRP A 215 -1.43 2.39 -9.55
N SER A 216 -1.23 3.67 -9.88
CA SER A 216 -0.71 4.12 -11.17
C SER A 216 0.66 4.74 -10.99
N LEU A 217 1.65 4.31 -11.77
CA LEU A 217 3.00 4.88 -11.71
C LEU A 217 2.99 6.32 -12.25
N LEU A 218 3.24 7.30 -11.37
CA LEU A 218 3.30 8.72 -11.71
C LEU A 218 4.70 9.14 -12.16
N TYR A 219 5.73 8.58 -11.52
CA TYR A 219 7.12 8.93 -11.77
C TYR A 219 8.04 7.76 -11.44
N SER A 220 9.05 7.52 -12.28
CA SER A 220 10.15 6.60 -12.01
C SER A 220 11.45 7.18 -12.53
N SER A 221 12.47 7.23 -11.67
CA SER A 221 13.81 7.67 -12.04
C SER A 221 14.45 6.75 -13.08
N ALA A 222 14.11 5.46 -13.09
CA ALA A 222 14.66 4.48 -14.03
C ALA A 222 14.30 4.81 -15.48
N THR A 223 13.13 5.43 -15.71
CA THR A 223 12.65 5.78 -17.06
C THR A 223 12.82 7.25 -17.39
N GLN A 224 12.69 8.14 -16.40
CA GLN A 224 12.66 9.58 -16.63
C GLN A 224 13.94 10.30 -16.20
N GLY A 225 14.85 9.63 -15.49
CA GLY A 225 16.03 10.21 -14.86
C GLY A 225 15.72 10.97 -13.58
N ILE A 226 16.72 11.17 -12.72
CA ILE A 226 16.57 11.82 -11.41
C ILE A 226 16.73 13.33 -11.57
N SER A 227 15.67 14.08 -11.26
CA SER A 227 15.80 15.51 -10.95
C SER A 227 14.63 16.00 -10.11
N VAL A 228 14.87 17.05 -9.34
CA VAL A 228 13.84 17.74 -8.55
C VAL A 228 12.70 18.23 -9.44
N ASN A 229 13.03 18.87 -10.57
CA ASN A 229 12.02 19.35 -11.51
C ASN A 229 11.14 18.22 -12.07
N ARG A 230 11.71 17.05 -12.38
CA ARG A 230 10.94 15.90 -12.88
C ARG A 230 10.05 15.31 -11.79
N PHE A 231 10.55 15.20 -10.57
CA PHE A 231 9.76 14.78 -9.43
C PHE A 231 8.58 15.74 -9.19
N GLU A 232 8.84 17.04 -9.12
CA GLU A 232 7.79 18.06 -8.92
C GLU A 232 6.72 18.01 -10.01
N ASN A 233 7.13 18.05 -11.28
CA ASN A 233 6.21 18.11 -12.42
C ASN A 233 5.33 16.85 -12.55
N ASN A 234 5.79 15.71 -12.02
CA ASN A 234 5.00 14.48 -12.07
C ASN A 234 4.13 14.28 -10.83
N THR A 235 4.57 14.76 -9.68
CA THR A 235 4.01 14.41 -8.37
C THR A 235 3.17 15.53 -7.74
N PHE A 236 3.56 16.80 -7.83
CA PHE A 236 2.95 17.89 -7.04
C PHE A 236 1.53 18.25 -7.45
N ASP A 237 1.17 18.04 -8.72
CA ASP A 237 -0.19 18.30 -9.20
C ASP A 237 -1.16 17.15 -8.91
N TYR A 238 -0.69 16.05 -8.32
CA TYR A 238 -1.53 14.90 -8.00
C TYR A 238 -2.33 15.16 -6.71
N LYS A 239 -3.66 15.10 -6.81
CA LYS A 239 -4.61 15.52 -5.75
C LYS A 239 -5.04 14.40 -4.80
N LYS A 240 -4.60 13.17 -5.06
CA LYS A 240 -4.98 11.97 -4.31
C LYS A 240 -3.79 11.42 -3.53
N PRO A 241 -4.00 10.46 -2.60
CA PRO A 241 -2.92 9.83 -1.87
C PRO A 241 -1.85 9.26 -2.79
N SER A 242 -0.59 9.39 -2.39
CA SER A 242 0.56 8.94 -3.18
C SER A 242 1.54 8.17 -2.32
N VAL A 243 2.28 7.27 -2.94
CA VAL A 243 3.30 6.44 -2.31
C VAL A 243 4.60 6.67 -3.05
N THR A 244 5.60 7.23 -2.36
CA THR A 244 6.92 7.55 -2.89
C THR A 244 7.95 6.62 -2.28
N ILE A 245 8.56 5.78 -3.12
CA ILE A 245 9.64 4.86 -2.79
C ILE A 245 10.96 5.56 -3.14
N LEU A 246 11.90 5.54 -2.20
CA LEU A 246 13.21 6.17 -2.30
C LEU A 246 14.31 5.15 -2.01
N GLN A 247 15.33 5.14 -2.85
CA GLN A 247 16.60 4.51 -2.58
C GLN A 247 17.66 5.60 -2.48
N LEU A 248 18.39 5.64 -1.37
CA LEU A 248 19.45 6.61 -1.12
C LEU A 248 20.84 5.98 -1.27
N ASN A 249 21.83 6.83 -1.53
CA ASN A 249 23.23 6.41 -1.76
C ASN A 249 23.88 5.76 -0.53
N ASN A 250 23.30 5.93 0.65
CA ASN A 250 23.74 5.27 1.88
C ASN A 250 23.17 3.85 2.04
N GLY A 251 22.44 3.33 1.03
CA GLY A 251 21.79 2.02 1.05
C GLY A 251 20.42 2.00 1.74
N GLN A 252 19.93 3.13 2.24
CA GLN A 252 18.59 3.23 2.82
C GLN A 252 17.54 3.07 1.72
N VAL A 253 16.57 2.21 1.97
CA VAL A 253 15.39 2.02 1.10
C VAL A 253 14.17 2.27 1.96
N CYS A 254 13.37 3.27 1.58
CA CYS A 254 12.23 3.69 2.37
C CYS A 254 11.09 4.19 1.49
N VAL A 255 9.93 4.34 2.10
CA VAL A 255 8.67 4.69 1.47
C VAL A 255 7.99 5.75 2.29
N ILE A 256 7.50 6.78 1.62
CA ILE A 256 6.60 7.80 2.16
C ILE A 256 5.23 7.56 1.54
N ALA A 257 4.27 7.14 2.34
CA ALA A 257 2.87 7.14 1.99
C ALA A 257 2.25 8.43 2.49
N LEU A 258 1.77 9.26 1.57
CA LEU A 258 1.23 10.57 1.85
C LEU A 258 -0.25 10.60 1.45
N ASP A 259 -1.12 10.87 2.41
CA ASP A 259 -2.58 10.99 2.22
C ASP A 259 -3.02 12.40 1.82
N THR A 260 -2.07 13.31 1.66
CA THR A 260 -2.27 14.69 1.24
C THR A 260 -1.42 15.01 0.02
N GLU A 261 -1.69 16.16 -0.61
CA GLU A 261 -0.95 16.60 -1.79
C GLU A 261 0.48 17.00 -1.44
N TRP A 262 1.40 16.69 -2.35
CA TRP A 262 2.75 17.20 -2.29
C TRP A 262 2.77 18.72 -2.49
N ARG A 263 3.49 19.41 -1.61
CA ARG A 263 3.60 20.88 -1.66
C ARG A 263 4.93 21.36 -1.10
N HIS A 264 5.35 22.54 -1.54
CA HIS A 264 6.40 23.28 -0.86
C HIS A 264 5.82 23.86 0.43
N SER A 265 6.46 23.59 1.55
CA SER A 265 6.04 24.13 2.83
C SER A 265 7.24 24.48 3.70
N ASN A 266 7.10 25.55 4.47
CA ASN A 266 8.02 25.89 5.56
C ASN A 266 7.66 25.16 6.87
N LYS A 267 6.53 24.44 6.91
CA LYS A 267 6.07 23.65 8.04
C LYS A 267 5.92 22.19 7.62
N LYS A 268 5.87 21.30 8.61
CA LYS A 268 5.56 19.90 8.33
C LYS A 268 4.08 19.73 7.98
N PHE A 269 3.77 18.71 7.20
CA PHE A 269 2.42 18.34 6.75
C PHE A 269 2.28 16.82 6.69
N GLY A 270 1.17 16.33 6.13
CA GLY A 270 0.77 14.92 6.19
C GLY A 270 -0.42 14.74 7.13
N GLY A 271 -1.45 14.06 6.65
CA GLY A 271 -2.66 13.75 7.41
C GLY A 271 -2.49 12.52 8.30
N PHE A 272 -3.63 11.99 8.76
CA PHE A 272 -3.70 10.90 9.73
C PHE A 272 -3.25 9.54 9.17
N HIS A 273 -3.39 9.35 7.86
CA HIS A 273 -3.00 8.12 7.18
C HIS A 273 -1.65 8.23 6.50
N SER A 274 -0.90 9.33 6.73
CA SER A 274 0.47 9.45 6.29
C SER A 274 1.38 8.51 7.10
N ALA A 275 2.25 7.79 6.40
CA ALA A 275 3.13 6.80 6.98
C ALA A 275 4.51 6.82 6.33
N PHE A 276 5.52 6.47 7.12
CA PHE A 276 6.87 6.18 6.64
C PHE A 276 7.20 4.73 6.93
N ILE A 277 7.69 4.02 5.92
CA ILE A 277 8.11 2.64 6.04
C ILE A 277 9.55 2.56 5.54
N GLN A 278 10.46 2.13 6.39
CA GLN A 278 11.83 1.82 6.01
C GLN A 278 11.95 0.31 5.84
N PHE A 279 12.57 -0.12 4.74
CA PHE A 279 12.92 -1.51 4.47
C PHE A 279 14.41 -1.79 4.67
N LYS A 280 15.27 -0.78 4.48
CA LYS A 280 16.72 -0.88 4.74
C LYS A 280 17.24 0.38 5.42
N PRO A 281 18.23 0.29 6.32
CA PRO A 281 18.93 -0.94 6.73
C PRO A 281 18.10 -1.86 7.64
N CYS A 282 17.12 -1.31 8.35
CA CYS A 282 16.23 -2.07 9.22
C CYS A 282 14.76 -1.71 8.95
N TYR A 283 13.89 -2.70 9.09
CA TYR A 283 12.44 -2.55 8.96
C TYR A 283 11.89 -1.68 10.08
N LYS A 284 11.18 -0.62 9.69
CA LYS A 284 10.53 0.28 10.63
C LYS A 284 9.35 0.98 9.98
N ARG A 285 8.20 0.95 10.65
CA ARG A 285 7.02 1.74 10.27
C ARG A 285 6.78 2.86 11.28
N ILE A 286 6.44 4.04 10.77
CA ILE A 286 6.17 5.24 11.57
C ILE A 286 4.93 5.94 11.02
N ASN A 287 3.86 5.88 11.79
CA ASN A 287 2.63 6.63 11.52
C ASN A 287 2.62 7.87 12.40
N LYS A 288 2.85 9.04 11.80
CA LYS A 288 2.85 10.33 12.50
C LYS A 288 2.21 11.38 11.62
N ASN A 289 1.26 12.13 12.18
CA ASN A 289 0.68 13.30 11.55
C ASN A 289 1.72 14.41 11.46
N GLU A 290 1.59 15.29 10.47
CA GLU A 290 2.48 16.46 10.30
C GLU A 290 3.97 16.08 10.37
N SER A 291 4.33 14.99 9.70
CA SER A 291 5.64 14.37 9.78
C SER A 291 6.53 14.70 8.59
N ILE A 292 5.98 15.11 7.46
CA ILE A 292 6.75 15.40 6.25
C ILE A 292 7.04 16.90 6.10
N TYR A 293 8.29 17.24 5.87
CA TYR A 293 8.72 18.57 5.43
C TYR A 293 9.23 18.47 4.00
N CYS A 294 8.78 19.34 3.10
CA CYS A 294 9.20 19.33 1.71
C CYS A 294 9.35 20.77 1.21
N ASN A 295 10.55 21.13 0.77
CA ASN A 295 10.82 22.43 0.18
C ASN A 295 11.98 22.34 -0.82
N PHE A 296 11.73 22.68 -2.08
CA PHE A 296 12.76 22.72 -3.12
C PHE A 296 12.90 24.09 -3.80
N LYS A 297 12.06 25.06 -3.42
CA LYS A 297 11.98 26.38 -4.09
C LYS A 297 12.17 27.55 -3.14
N LEU A 298 11.68 27.46 -1.91
CA LEU A 298 11.69 28.58 -0.97
C LEU A 298 13.11 28.77 -0.42
N LYS A 299 13.83 29.77 -0.95
CA LYS A 299 15.21 30.11 -0.53
C LYS A 299 15.31 30.56 0.93
N SER A 300 14.20 31.02 1.51
CA SER A 300 14.11 31.46 2.91
C SER A 300 14.05 30.31 3.91
N SER A 301 14.06 29.05 3.46
CA SER A 301 13.91 27.88 4.31
C SER A 301 14.83 26.75 3.83
N PRO A 302 15.20 25.79 4.69
CA PRO A 302 16.05 24.66 4.29
C PRO A 302 15.50 23.95 3.05
N MET A 303 16.35 23.66 2.09
CA MET A 303 15.93 22.91 0.89
C MET A 303 16.14 21.41 1.12
N GLY A 304 15.13 20.62 0.79
CA GLY A 304 15.14 19.18 0.93
C GLY A 304 13.78 18.61 1.27
N LEU A 305 13.79 17.30 1.50
CA LEU A 305 12.67 16.52 1.99
C LEU A 305 13.10 15.82 3.28
N ILE A 306 12.38 16.05 4.37
CA ILE A 306 12.67 15.48 5.69
C ILE A 306 11.41 14.78 6.20
N TYR A 307 11.55 13.58 6.74
CA TYR A 307 10.48 12.91 7.48
C TYR A 307 10.84 12.85 8.97
N GLY A 308 9.84 13.13 9.81
CA GLY A 308 9.91 13.03 11.26
C GLY A 308 11.03 13.84 11.90
N ASN A 309 11.75 13.21 12.82
CA ASN A 309 12.94 13.74 13.49
C ASN A 309 14.22 13.21 12.80
N ASN A 310 14.28 13.37 11.47
CA ASN A 310 15.41 12.99 10.62
C ASN A 310 15.52 11.47 10.34
N GLU A 311 14.41 10.74 10.38
CA GLU A 311 14.37 9.34 9.89
C GLU A 311 14.58 9.26 8.36
N LEU A 312 14.23 10.32 7.65
CA LEU A 312 14.60 10.55 6.25
C LEU A 312 15.14 11.96 6.07
N ASN A 313 16.22 12.10 5.31
CA ASN A 313 16.76 13.39 4.90
C ASN A 313 17.26 13.31 3.45
N VAL A 314 16.50 13.90 2.55
CA VAL A 314 16.83 14.05 1.13
C VAL A 314 17.26 15.48 0.88
N LYS A 315 18.45 15.65 0.29
CA LYS A 315 19.01 16.96 -0.02
C LYS A 315 18.19 17.66 -1.10
N GLY A 316 18.17 18.99 -1.06
CA GLY A 316 17.39 19.82 -1.99
C GLY A 316 17.73 19.67 -3.47
N ASP A 317 18.88 19.06 -3.80
CA ASP A 317 19.35 18.78 -5.16
C ASP A 317 19.23 17.31 -5.57
N PHE A 318 18.70 16.44 -4.69
CA PHE A 318 18.66 14.98 -4.85
C PHE A 318 20.04 14.33 -5.01
N SER A 319 21.12 14.97 -4.57
CA SER A 319 22.49 14.41 -4.67
C SER A 319 22.71 13.13 -3.87
N ASN A 320 21.86 12.85 -2.88
CA ASN A 320 21.90 11.64 -2.06
C ASN A 320 20.79 10.63 -2.38
N VAL A 321 20.17 10.74 -3.55
CA VAL A 321 19.11 9.84 -4.01
C VAL A 321 19.59 9.05 -5.23
N ASP A 322 19.58 7.72 -5.12
CA ASP A 322 19.94 6.80 -6.20
C ASP A 322 18.75 6.47 -7.09
N ASN A 323 17.56 6.27 -6.52
CA ASN A 323 16.34 5.99 -7.28
C ASN A 323 15.08 6.52 -6.58
N ILE A 324 14.07 6.88 -7.38
CA ILE A 324 12.77 7.36 -6.94
C ILE A 324 11.67 6.70 -7.77
N GLU A 325 10.64 6.21 -7.10
CA GLU A 325 9.43 5.70 -7.73
C GLU A 325 8.20 6.28 -7.01
N VAL A 326 7.23 6.80 -7.74
CA VAL A 326 6.04 7.45 -7.18
C VAL A 326 4.80 6.83 -7.78
N TRP A 327 3.92 6.34 -6.91
CA TRP A 327 2.64 5.73 -7.24
C TRP A 327 1.50 6.62 -6.77
N GLY A 328 0.52 6.86 -7.64
CA GLY A 328 -0.76 7.50 -7.30
C GLY A 328 -1.78 6.44 -6.95
N CYS A 329 -2.52 6.64 -5.86
CA CYS A 329 -3.48 5.67 -5.30
C CYS A 329 -4.96 6.02 -5.57
N GLY A 330 -5.21 7.03 -6.40
CA GLY A 330 -6.55 7.41 -6.86
C GLY A 330 -7.06 6.53 -8.00
N ASP A 331 -8.30 6.75 -8.41
CA ASP A 331 -8.94 5.97 -9.45
C ASP A 331 -8.43 6.36 -10.85
N GLU A 332 -8.74 5.55 -11.87
CA GLU A 332 -8.37 5.82 -13.27
C GLU A 332 -8.85 7.21 -13.75
N THR A 333 -9.97 7.68 -13.22
CA THR A 333 -10.54 9.01 -13.49
C THR A 333 -9.63 10.15 -12.99
N ASP A 334 -8.98 9.95 -11.85
CA ASP A 334 -8.07 10.94 -11.25
C ASP A 334 -6.78 11.06 -12.05
N LEU A 335 -6.26 9.93 -12.52
CA LEU A 335 -5.10 9.91 -13.41
C LEU A 335 -5.43 10.61 -14.74
N ALA A 336 -6.58 10.31 -15.33
CA ALA A 336 -7.04 10.95 -16.56
C ALA A 336 -7.21 12.47 -16.39
N ALA A 337 -7.74 12.91 -15.24
CA ALA A 337 -7.86 14.33 -14.92
C ALA A 337 -6.48 15.01 -14.83
N GLN A 338 -5.51 14.37 -14.17
CA GLN A 338 -4.14 14.88 -14.08
C GLN A 338 -3.49 14.97 -15.48
N GLN A 339 -3.64 13.95 -16.32
CA GLN A 339 -3.10 13.95 -17.68
C GLN A 339 -3.72 15.07 -18.53
N LYS A 340 -5.04 15.26 -18.43
CA LYS A 340 -5.75 16.34 -19.12
C LYS A 340 -5.27 17.72 -18.66
N GLN A 341 -5.05 17.89 -17.35
CA GLN A 341 -4.50 19.12 -16.78
C GLN A 341 -3.08 19.40 -17.27
N LYS A 342 -2.20 18.38 -17.30
CA LYS A 342 -0.83 18.49 -17.85
C LYS A 342 -0.84 18.85 -19.33
N GLN A 343 -1.70 18.22 -20.13
CA GLN A 343 -1.86 18.56 -21.55
C GLN A 343 -2.35 19.99 -21.73
N TRP A 344 -3.29 20.43 -20.90
CA TRP A 344 -3.77 21.81 -20.91
C TRP A 344 -2.65 22.80 -20.61
N TYR A 345 -1.84 22.58 -19.56
CA TYR A 345 -0.69 23.43 -19.25
C TYR A 345 0.34 23.45 -20.39
N LYS A 346 0.63 22.30 -21.01
CA LYS A 346 1.53 22.23 -22.16
C LYS A 346 1.01 23.04 -23.34
N ASN A 347 -0.27 22.91 -23.65
CA ASN A 347 -0.92 23.66 -24.73
C ASN A 347 -0.93 25.17 -24.43
N GLN A 348 -1.13 25.58 -23.18
CA GLN A 348 -1.02 26.99 -22.77
C GLN A 348 0.41 27.52 -22.88
N ALA A 349 1.40 26.74 -22.43
CA ALA A 349 2.81 27.10 -22.54
C ALA A 349 3.24 27.23 -24.01
N ASP A 350 2.80 26.32 -24.88
CA ASP A 350 3.09 26.38 -26.31
C ASP A 350 2.37 27.55 -27.00
N LYS A 351 1.15 27.89 -26.58
CA LYS A 351 0.47 29.13 -27.02
C LYS A 351 1.26 30.36 -26.59
N ASN A 352 1.71 30.42 -25.34
CA ASN A 352 2.49 31.53 -24.80
C ASN A 352 3.87 31.66 -25.46
N LYS A 353 4.52 30.54 -25.84
CA LYS A 353 5.76 30.55 -26.63
C LYS A 353 5.56 31.06 -28.07
N LYS A 354 4.36 30.85 -28.63
CA LYS A 354 3.98 31.31 -29.97
C LYS A 354 3.51 32.76 -29.97
N VAL A 355 3.25 33.36 -28.81
CA VAL A 355 3.13 34.81 -28.72
C VAL A 355 4.53 35.36 -28.97
N PRO A 356 4.76 36.11 -30.06
CA PRO A 356 6.05 36.74 -30.26
C PRO A 356 6.33 37.59 -29.01
N LEU A 357 7.49 37.34 -28.37
CA LEU A 357 8.08 38.35 -27.50
C LEU A 357 8.02 39.66 -28.28
N PRO A 358 7.54 40.78 -27.69
CA PRO A 358 7.52 42.05 -28.41
C PRO A 358 8.90 42.23 -29.05
N GLY A 359 8.91 42.33 -30.39
CA GLY A 359 10.13 42.50 -31.17
C GLY A 359 10.94 43.67 -30.63
N ASN A 360 12.24 43.71 -31.00
CA ASN A 360 13.23 44.74 -30.67
C ASN A 360 12.72 45.78 -29.65
N TRP A 361 13.14 45.68 -28.40
CA TRP A 361 12.72 46.58 -27.30
C TRP A 361 12.75 48.09 -27.66
N ASP A 362 13.56 48.44 -28.66
CA ASP A 362 13.65 49.76 -29.28
C ASP A 362 12.35 50.27 -29.94
N GLU A 363 11.44 49.40 -30.35
CA GLU A 363 10.15 49.76 -30.98
C GLU A 363 8.95 49.68 -30.02
N ASN A 364 9.20 49.38 -28.74
CA ASN A 364 8.11 49.25 -27.77
C ASN A 364 7.51 50.65 -27.47
N PRO A 365 6.18 50.87 -27.64
CA PRO A 365 5.54 52.16 -27.36
C PRO A 365 5.80 52.65 -25.93
N ASP A 366 5.98 51.74 -24.98
CA ASP A 366 6.31 52.07 -23.60
C ASP A 366 7.71 52.73 -23.47
N LYS A 367 8.70 52.32 -24.30
CA LYS A 367 10.02 52.95 -24.37
C LYS A 367 9.90 54.38 -24.92
N ILE A 368 9.07 54.57 -25.94
CA ILE A 368 8.82 55.89 -26.55
C ILE A 368 8.13 56.82 -25.54
N ILE A 369 7.14 56.33 -24.80
CA ILE A 369 6.43 57.09 -23.76
C ILE A 369 7.39 57.46 -22.61
N LEU A 370 8.22 56.53 -22.15
CA LEU A 370 9.24 56.79 -21.12
C LEU A 370 10.30 57.80 -21.59
N GLY A 371 10.72 57.71 -22.86
CA GLY A 371 11.62 58.67 -23.49
C GLY A 371 11.01 60.07 -23.61
N MET A 372 9.75 60.17 -24.02
CA MET A 372 8.99 61.45 -24.02
C MET A 372 8.82 62.02 -22.61
N GLY A 373 8.74 61.16 -21.60
CA GLY A 373 8.72 61.52 -20.17
C GLY A 373 10.09 61.85 -19.57
N GLY A 374 11.18 61.84 -20.36
CA GLY A 374 12.54 62.18 -19.92
C GLY A 374 13.26 61.09 -19.12
N ILE A 375 12.74 59.87 -19.08
CA ILE A 375 13.33 58.76 -18.32
C ILE A 375 14.23 57.94 -19.26
N GLN A 376 15.55 58.15 -19.16
CA GLN A 376 16.54 57.29 -19.81
C GLN A 376 16.83 56.04 -18.97
N LEU A 377 16.73 54.87 -19.60
CA LEU A 377 16.98 53.58 -18.96
C LEU A 377 18.49 53.30 -18.85
N SER A 378 18.88 52.53 -17.83
CA SER A 378 20.28 52.35 -17.40
C SER A 378 21.25 51.77 -18.42
N ASN A 379 20.76 51.07 -19.46
CA ASN A 379 21.60 50.54 -20.53
C ASN A 379 22.20 51.64 -21.43
N GLU A 380 21.47 52.74 -21.69
CA GLU A 380 21.92 53.82 -22.58
C GLU A 380 22.95 54.76 -21.89
N ARG A 381 23.07 54.70 -20.55
CA ARG A 381 24.10 55.46 -19.82
C ARG A 381 25.50 54.87 -19.94
N ARG A 382 25.65 53.62 -20.40
CA ARG A 382 26.95 52.94 -20.51
C ARG A 382 27.68 53.23 -21.82
N ASP A 383 26.96 53.58 -22.89
CA ASP A 383 27.54 53.79 -24.22
C ASP A 383 28.01 55.24 -24.47
N GLN A 384 27.89 56.14 -23.49
CA GLN A 384 28.47 57.49 -23.55
C GLN A 384 29.85 57.56 -22.84
N GLY A 385 30.70 56.56 -23.07
CA GLY A 385 32.13 56.68 -22.77
C GLY A 385 32.81 57.66 -23.73
N PRO A 386 33.83 58.42 -23.30
CA PRO A 386 34.44 59.46 -24.11
C PRO A 386 35.07 58.90 -25.40
N ASP A 387 34.79 59.59 -26.49
CA ASP A 387 35.18 59.29 -27.88
C ASP A 387 36.70 59.44 -28.08
N ASP A 388 37.41 58.31 -28.26
CA ASP A 388 38.87 58.23 -28.44
C ASP A 388 39.37 58.67 -29.84
N THR A 389 38.61 59.49 -30.56
CA THR A 389 38.89 59.87 -31.97
C THR A 389 39.57 61.23 -32.17
N ILE A 390 40.11 61.87 -31.12
CA ILE A 390 40.87 63.12 -31.29
C ILE A 390 42.38 62.84 -31.38
N ALA A 391 42.90 62.93 -32.61
CA ALA A 391 44.32 62.89 -32.93
C ALA A 391 45.10 64.00 -32.20
N ARG A 392 46.10 63.62 -31.40
CA ARG A 392 47.11 64.56 -30.88
C ARG A 392 48.09 64.92 -32.00
N LYS A 393 48.08 66.18 -32.44
CA LYS A 393 49.16 66.80 -33.21
C LYS A 393 49.99 67.68 -32.28
N PHE A 394 51.28 67.31 -32.20
CA PHE A 394 52.46 68.00 -31.64
C PHE A 394 52.41 68.52 -30.21
#